data_AF-A0A514BXV2-F1
#
_entry.id   AF-A0A514BXV2-F1
#
_cell.length_a   1.000
_cell.length_b   1.000
_cell.length_c   1.000
_cell.angle_alpha   90.00
_cell.angle_beta   90.00
_cell.angle_gamma   90.00
#
_symmetry.space_group_name_H-M   'P 1'
#
loop_
_entity.id
_entity.type
_entity.pdbx_description
1 polymer ?
#
loop_
_entity_poly.entity_id
_entity_poly.type
_entity_poly.pdbx_seq_one_letter_code
_entity_poly.pdbx_strand_id
1 'polypeptide(L)'
;MAGPIHYEVYIRRTAPSSWALEIATEHRAHAIDTAEDLLRDGYAAAVRVTKETLDPDTMEFNSVTLMTKGVPEVQTRRTTTEDDAGPRCATPYDLYAPMAREQIGRVLEDWLQRQGVTAFELLHRPDMAERLDASGVELQHAIQKVAVPEAQADGKPVHDLVRHYQRLSDVAIERLVTAGRKTRFPSLEHHSLADLAHRLEGQNDRAFIMGGVIAAALTGLKDGRARLARLMDLADQAPSDGQPRAMVLVPIEQILCEMLGSRGGLTDILGPSLDQGAAMAAVVRMVAPREVELLIRQDPRMALQIPAVEGPAARLGERIQSAELPLLSAALARMVLRELMSPRRLRPSDAAGEIDILRTLATGLTATAGRLLTLEEVQNAFNERSKALVTADFVGAFMRTCSTALCEAEALTRLCENVTGVANKRAAARWLSASVGSLRFETEMRQSNGQTVAQKLGVLANLQRAARLCGLSDKDEGDVTVAIGLVGGVIEAEARIVSQLARSPAPPPQKLSVLLRMAAGETAPLGPAADRAKAEAIKLFRAPEARAALAAAPETLAPLKTLMKAAGLAA
;
A
#
# COMPACT_ATOMS: atom_id res chain seq x y z
N MET A 1 -8.76 21.82 36.10
CA MET A 1 -8.13 23.15 35.97
C MET A 1 -7.99 23.42 34.48
N ALA A 2 -8.36 24.60 33.98
CA ALA A 2 -8.18 24.90 32.55
C ALA A 2 -6.69 24.80 32.20
N GLY A 3 -6.34 24.00 31.18
CA GLY A 3 -4.96 23.84 30.75
C GLY A 3 -4.38 25.13 30.15
N PRO A 4 -3.08 25.14 29.79
CA PRO A 4 -2.43 26.32 29.25
C PRO A 4 -3.16 26.85 28.01
N ILE A 5 -3.24 28.18 27.93
CA ILE A 5 -3.99 28.91 26.89
C ILE A 5 -2.99 29.75 26.10
N HIS A 6 -3.07 29.68 24.78
CA HIS A 6 -2.42 30.63 23.89
C HIS A 6 -3.38 31.10 22.79
N TYR A 7 -3.01 32.18 22.12
CA TYR A 7 -3.79 32.82 21.07
C TYR A 7 -3.00 32.82 19.77
N GLU A 8 -3.64 32.43 18.68
CA GLU A 8 -3.02 32.34 17.37
C GLU A 8 -3.68 33.33 16.41
N VAL A 9 -2.86 34.10 15.70
CA VAL A 9 -3.31 35.04 14.67
C VAL A 9 -2.99 34.44 13.31
N TYR A 10 -4.04 34.19 12.55
CA TYR A 10 -3.97 33.72 11.17
C TYR A 10 -4.27 34.86 10.21
N ILE A 11 -3.52 34.92 9.11
CA ILE A 11 -3.73 35.90 8.04
C ILE A 11 -4.01 35.23 6.69
N ARG A 12 -4.72 35.95 5.83
CA ARG A 12 -4.81 35.69 4.39
C ARG A 12 -4.25 36.91 3.68
N ARG A 13 -3.19 36.74 2.90
CA ARG A 13 -2.56 37.85 2.17
C ARG A 13 -3.42 38.33 1.00
N THR A 14 -4.18 37.43 0.38
CA THR A 14 -5.12 37.74 -0.72
C THR A 14 -6.43 36.97 -0.55
N ALA A 15 -7.52 37.45 -1.18
CA ALA A 15 -8.85 36.84 -1.09
C ALA A 15 -8.97 35.36 -1.52
N PRO A 16 -8.08 34.78 -2.37
CA PRO A 16 -8.05 33.32 -2.63
C PRO A 16 -6.98 32.55 -1.82
N SER A 17 -6.12 33.21 -1.04
CA SER A 17 -5.04 32.53 -0.29
C SER A 17 -5.56 31.67 0.87
N SER A 18 -4.84 30.62 1.26
CA SER A 18 -5.09 29.86 2.49
C SER A 18 -4.73 30.66 3.73
N TRP A 19 -5.30 30.29 4.88
CA TRP A 19 -4.91 30.85 6.17
C TRP A 19 -3.47 30.42 6.53
N ALA A 20 -2.63 31.39 6.88
CA ALA A 20 -1.28 31.16 7.39
C ALA A 20 -1.19 31.70 8.81
N LEU A 21 -0.57 30.95 9.72
CA LEU A 21 -0.27 31.41 11.07
C LEU A 21 0.82 32.49 10.99
N GLU A 22 0.54 33.68 11.52
CA GLU A 22 1.49 34.79 11.56
C GLU A 22 2.19 34.88 12.93
N ILE A 23 1.42 34.76 14.02
CA ILE A 23 1.95 34.82 15.38
C ILE A 23 1.13 33.97 16.35
N ALA A 24 1.80 33.40 17.35
CA ALA A 24 1.19 32.80 18.53
C ALA A 24 1.66 33.57 19.78
N THR A 25 0.75 33.92 20.69
CA THR A 25 1.04 34.69 21.90
C THR A 25 0.15 34.27 23.07
N GLU A 26 0.65 34.36 24.30
CA GLU A 26 -0.15 34.08 25.50
C GLU A 26 -1.08 35.25 25.88
N HIS A 27 -0.92 36.41 25.24
CA HIS A 27 -1.65 37.63 25.57
C HIS A 27 -2.77 37.93 24.55
N ARG A 28 -4.03 37.83 25.00
CA ARG A 28 -5.22 38.08 24.19
C ARG A 28 -5.24 39.45 23.52
N ALA A 29 -4.92 40.51 24.26
CA ALA A 29 -4.98 41.88 23.76
C ALA A 29 -3.98 42.06 22.61
N HIS A 30 -2.74 41.61 22.81
CA HIS A 30 -1.69 41.66 21.79
C HIS A 30 -2.07 40.91 20.50
N ALA A 31 -2.71 39.73 20.61
CA ALA A 31 -3.19 38.99 19.44
C ALA A 31 -4.26 39.75 18.64
N ILE A 32 -5.19 40.42 19.34
CA ILE A 32 -6.26 41.20 18.71
C ILE A 32 -5.69 42.46 18.08
N ASP A 33 -4.84 43.20 18.80
CA ASP A 33 -4.24 44.46 18.32
C ASP A 33 -3.37 44.18 17.07
N THR A 34 -2.54 43.14 17.11
CA THR A 34 -1.71 42.73 15.97
C THR A 34 -2.57 42.35 14.75
N ALA A 35 -3.66 41.61 14.96
CA ALA A 35 -4.57 41.24 13.87
C ALA A 35 -5.25 42.48 13.26
N GLU A 36 -5.63 43.47 14.06
CA GLU A 36 -6.22 44.72 13.58
C GLU A 36 -5.20 45.60 12.85
N ASP A 37 -3.97 45.68 13.34
CA ASP A 37 -2.89 46.42 12.69
C ASP A 37 -2.53 45.80 11.34
N LEU A 38 -2.45 44.47 11.24
CA LEU A 38 -2.18 43.76 9.97
C LEU A 38 -3.26 44.00 8.89
N LEU A 39 -4.51 44.20 9.31
CA LEU A 39 -5.59 44.64 8.39
C LEU A 39 -5.47 46.12 8.03
N ARG A 40 -5.19 46.97 9.02
CA ARG A 40 -5.11 48.43 8.84
C ARG A 40 -3.97 48.81 7.89
N ASP A 41 -2.85 48.11 8.00
CA ASP A 41 -1.63 48.35 7.20
C ASP A 41 -1.72 47.71 5.80
N GLY A 42 -2.82 47.02 5.48
CA GLY A 42 -3.02 46.36 4.19
C GLY A 42 -2.13 45.14 3.97
N TYR A 43 -1.50 44.61 5.01
CA TYR A 43 -0.63 43.43 4.95
C TYR A 43 -1.42 42.12 4.78
N ALA A 44 -2.67 42.11 5.24
CA ALA A 44 -3.61 41.00 5.10
C ALA A 44 -4.95 41.46 4.51
N ALA A 45 -5.52 40.63 3.63
CA ALA A 45 -6.89 40.76 3.13
C ALA A 45 -7.94 40.26 4.14
N ALA A 46 -7.57 39.32 5.01
CA ALA A 46 -8.38 38.86 6.14
C ALA A 46 -7.52 38.34 7.29
N VAL A 47 -8.03 38.46 8.51
CA VAL A 47 -7.37 37.98 9.74
C VAL A 47 -8.35 37.19 10.60
N ARG A 48 -7.83 36.20 11.32
CA ARG A 48 -8.58 35.35 12.25
C ARG A 48 -7.75 35.13 13.51
N VAL A 49 -8.35 35.38 14.67
CA VAL A 49 -7.73 35.11 15.97
C VAL A 49 -8.42 33.92 16.61
N THR A 50 -7.67 32.87 16.94
CA THR A 50 -8.17 31.71 17.68
C THR A 50 -7.55 31.66 19.07
N LYS A 51 -8.31 31.15 20.02
CA LYS A 51 -7.85 30.79 21.36
C LYS A 51 -7.69 29.28 21.38
N GLU A 52 -6.49 28.82 21.63
CA GLU A 52 -6.17 27.40 21.82
C GLU A 52 -6.14 27.12 23.32
N THR A 53 -6.90 26.13 23.77
CA THR A 53 -6.88 25.67 25.16
C THR A 53 -6.47 24.21 25.17
N LEU A 54 -5.33 23.90 25.79
CA LEU A 54 -4.87 22.51 25.93
C LEU A 54 -5.75 21.78 26.95
N ASP A 55 -6.30 20.64 26.56
CA ASP A 55 -6.93 19.71 27.47
C ASP A 55 -5.85 18.80 28.09
N PRO A 56 -5.61 18.88 29.42
CA PRO A 56 -4.55 18.12 30.08
C PRO A 56 -4.78 16.60 30.08
N ASP A 57 -6.01 16.13 29.90
CA ASP A 57 -6.35 14.70 29.95
C ASP A 57 -6.18 14.03 28.57
N THR A 58 -6.47 14.76 27.49
CA THR A 58 -6.40 14.26 26.11
C THR A 58 -5.15 14.72 25.36
N MET A 59 -4.44 15.74 25.86
CA MET A 59 -3.35 16.45 25.17
C MET A 59 -3.77 17.07 23.82
N GLU A 60 -5.07 17.27 23.61
CA GLU A 60 -5.63 17.91 22.42
C GLU A 60 -5.89 19.41 22.66
N PHE A 61 -5.79 20.21 21.59
CA PHE A 61 -6.11 21.64 21.65
C PHE A 61 -7.56 21.88 21.24
N ASN A 62 -8.32 22.53 22.12
CA ASN A 62 -9.64 23.03 21.82
C ASN A 62 -9.55 24.47 21.30
N SER A 63 -9.77 24.63 19.99
CA SER A 63 -9.69 25.91 19.29
C SER A 63 -11.03 26.65 19.30
N VAL A 64 -11.05 27.89 19.79
CA VAL A 64 -12.23 28.78 19.73
C VAL A 64 -11.89 30.05 18.97
N THR A 65 -12.62 30.35 17.90
CA THR A 65 -12.42 31.59 17.14
C THR A 65 -12.95 32.80 17.92
N LEU A 66 -12.07 33.76 18.21
CA LEU A 66 -12.41 34.98 18.93
C LEU A 66 -12.80 36.13 18.01
N MET A 67 -12.16 36.20 16.83
CA MET A 67 -12.34 37.28 15.88
C MET A 67 -12.07 36.80 14.46
N THR A 68 -12.88 37.26 13.50
CA THR A 68 -12.59 37.16 12.07
C THR A 68 -12.99 38.48 11.41
N LYS A 69 -12.06 39.13 10.71
CA LYS A 69 -12.27 40.43 10.04
C LYS A 69 -11.58 40.43 8.67
N GLY A 70 -12.11 41.19 7.72
CA GLY A 70 -11.57 41.34 6.37
C GLY A 70 -12.51 40.87 5.26
N VAL A 71 -11.98 40.72 4.04
CA VAL A 71 -12.77 40.32 2.85
C VAL A 71 -13.44 38.96 3.12
N PRO A 72 -14.77 38.85 2.98
CA PRO A 72 -15.47 37.61 3.26
C PRO A 72 -14.94 36.49 2.37
N GLU A 73 -15.00 35.27 2.92
CA GLU A 73 -14.70 34.06 2.18
C GLU A 73 -15.54 34.07 0.89
N VAL A 74 -14.89 34.20 -0.27
CA VAL A 74 -15.56 33.86 -1.52
C VAL A 74 -15.72 32.35 -1.44
N GLN A 75 -16.87 31.90 -0.92
CA GLN A 75 -17.31 30.54 -1.16
C GLN A 75 -17.28 30.40 -2.66
N THR A 76 -16.27 29.67 -3.13
CA THR A 76 -16.17 29.37 -4.54
C THR A 76 -17.38 28.48 -4.78
N ARG A 77 -18.49 29.07 -5.25
CA ARG A 77 -19.51 28.32 -5.96
C ARG A 77 -18.71 27.63 -7.04
N ARG A 78 -18.45 26.34 -6.84
CA ARG A 78 -18.01 25.48 -7.92
C ARG A 78 -19.07 25.68 -8.97
N THR A 79 -18.69 26.31 -10.07
CA THR A 79 -19.49 26.32 -11.28
C THR A 79 -19.65 24.85 -11.62
N THR A 80 -20.80 24.28 -11.28
CA THR A 80 -21.22 22.97 -11.74
C THR A 80 -21.13 23.04 -13.26
N THR A 81 -20.23 22.25 -13.84
CA THR A 81 -20.35 21.87 -15.24
C THR A 81 -21.75 21.31 -15.41
N GLU A 82 -22.51 21.92 -16.30
CA GLU A 82 -23.84 21.47 -16.71
C GLU A 82 -23.71 20.07 -17.31
N ASP A 83 -23.96 19.06 -16.49
CA ASP A 83 -24.53 17.78 -16.90
C ASP A 83 -25.18 17.16 -15.64
N ASP A 84 -26.52 17.28 -15.58
CA ASP A 84 -27.46 16.65 -14.65
C ASP A 84 -27.27 16.88 -13.13
N ALA A 85 -27.59 18.08 -12.65
CA ALA A 85 -27.85 18.34 -11.23
C ALA A 85 -29.25 17.86 -10.81
N GLY A 86 -29.56 16.57 -11.00
CA GLY A 86 -30.70 15.87 -10.40
C GLY A 86 -30.29 15.06 -9.17
N PRO A 87 -31.23 14.60 -8.32
CA PRO A 87 -30.89 13.58 -7.34
C PRO A 87 -30.26 12.37 -8.03
N ARG A 88 -29.18 11.81 -7.47
CA ARG A 88 -28.41 10.73 -8.13
C ARG A 88 -29.24 9.48 -8.44
N CYS A 89 -30.33 9.28 -7.71
CA CYS A 89 -31.37 8.31 -8.02
C CYS A 89 -32.67 9.07 -8.36
N ALA A 90 -33.24 8.85 -9.54
CA ALA A 90 -34.50 9.44 -9.97
C ALA A 90 -35.69 8.48 -9.77
N THR A 91 -35.43 7.17 -9.88
CA THR A 91 -36.43 6.12 -9.81
C THR A 91 -36.05 5.05 -8.78
N PRO A 92 -37.01 4.24 -8.27
CA PRO A 92 -36.70 3.15 -7.35
C PRO A 92 -35.79 2.07 -7.96
N TYR A 93 -35.72 1.96 -9.29
CA TYR A 93 -34.81 1.03 -9.98
C TYR A 93 -33.35 1.46 -9.84
N ASP A 94 -33.08 2.76 -9.68
CA ASP A 94 -31.73 3.29 -9.56
C ASP A 94 -31.05 2.83 -8.27
N LEU A 95 -31.84 2.50 -7.23
CA LEU A 95 -31.33 1.91 -5.98
C LEU A 95 -30.62 0.56 -6.21
N TYR A 96 -30.96 -0.14 -7.29
CA TYR A 96 -30.33 -1.41 -7.66
C TYR A 96 -29.05 -1.22 -8.46
N ALA A 97 -28.68 0.01 -8.86
CA ALA A 97 -27.44 0.25 -9.57
C ALA A 97 -26.21 -0.01 -8.67
N PRO A 98 -25.06 -0.47 -9.22
CA PRO A 98 -23.88 -0.79 -8.41
C PRO A 98 -23.41 0.35 -7.50
N MET A 99 -23.39 1.59 -8.01
CA MET A 99 -23.01 2.78 -7.24
C MET A 99 -24.01 3.12 -6.12
N ALA A 100 -25.30 2.92 -6.37
CA ALA A 100 -26.33 3.13 -5.35
C ALA A 100 -26.20 2.08 -4.24
N ARG A 101 -25.98 0.80 -4.58
CA ARG A 101 -25.75 -0.27 -3.59
C ARG A 101 -24.48 -0.05 -2.77
N GLU A 102 -23.39 0.42 -3.40
CA GLU A 102 -22.19 0.81 -2.66
C GLU A 102 -22.49 1.93 -1.66
N GLN A 103 -23.25 2.95 -2.08
CA GLN A 103 -23.66 4.04 -1.19
C GLN A 103 -24.58 3.55 -0.06
N ILE A 104 -25.58 2.70 -0.36
CA ILE A 104 -26.46 2.05 0.62
C ILE A 104 -25.62 1.27 1.64
N GLY A 105 -24.66 0.47 1.15
CA GLY A 105 -23.73 -0.29 1.97
C GLY A 105 -22.94 0.58 2.94
N ARG A 106 -22.49 1.77 2.51
CA ARG A 106 -21.77 2.72 3.37
C ARG A 106 -22.66 3.43 4.38
N VAL A 107 -23.85 3.90 3.98
CA VAL A 107 -24.72 4.68 4.90
C VAL A 107 -25.41 3.81 5.95
N LEU A 108 -25.65 2.54 5.62
CA LEU A 108 -26.25 1.52 6.50
C LEU A 108 -25.23 0.49 7.03
N GLU A 109 -23.92 0.76 6.97
CA GLU A 109 -22.86 -0.19 7.31
C GLU A 109 -23.10 -0.89 8.66
N ASP A 110 -23.30 -0.13 9.73
CA ASP A 110 -23.52 -0.65 11.09
C ASP A 110 -24.80 -1.49 11.21
N TRP A 111 -25.84 -1.15 10.45
CA TRP A 111 -27.10 -1.89 10.45
C TRP A 111 -26.94 -3.21 9.69
N LEU A 112 -26.34 -3.16 8.49
CA LEU A 112 -26.08 -4.32 7.65
C LEU A 112 -25.18 -5.33 8.38
N GLN A 113 -24.14 -4.85 9.06
CA GLN A 113 -23.25 -5.70 9.85
C GLN A 113 -23.98 -6.39 11.01
N ARG A 114 -24.84 -5.66 11.75
CA ARG A 114 -25.66 -6.26 12.83
C ARG A 114 -26.62 -7.33 12.32
N GLN A 115 -27.16 -7.14 11.12
CA GLN A 115 -28.05 -8.13 10.49
C GLN A 115 -27.30 -9.28 9.81
N GLY A 116 -26.04 -9.08 9.44
CA GLY A 116 -25.23 -10.06 8.71
C GLY A 116 -25.68 -10.21 7.26
N VAL A 117 -26.07 -9.10 6.61
CA VAL A 117 -26.56 -9.07 5.22
C VAL A 117 -25.88 -7.97 4.42
N THR A 118 -25.88 -8.08 3.09
CA THR A 118 -25.37 -7.03 2.19
C THR A 118 -26.47 -6.07 1.73
N ALA A 119 -26.09 -4.99 1.05
CA ALA A 119 -27.04 -4.05 0.45
C ALA A 119 -27.89 -4.72 -0.65
N PHE A 120 -27.29 -5.63 -1.43
CA PHE A 120 -27.99 -6.47 -2.39
C PHE A 120 -29.07 -7.32 -1.71
N GLU A 121 -28.75 -8.00 -0.60
CA GLU A 121 -29.74 -8.78 0.14
C GLU A 121 -30.86 -7.90 0.70
N LEU A 122 -30.54 -6.73 1.25
CA LEU A 122 -31.55 -5.77 1.73
C LEU A 122 -32.57 -5.41 0.64
N LEU A 123 -32.12 -5.21 -0.59
CA LEU A 123 -32.97 -4.88 -1.74
C LEU A 123 -33.73 -6.08 -2.31
N HIS A 124 -33.45 -7.30 -1.87
CA HIS A 124 -34.05 -8.53 -2.40
C HIS A 124 -34.72 -9.42 -1.34
N ARG A 125 -34.64 -9.06 -0.05
CA ARG A 125 -35.22 -9.79 1.08
C ARG A 125 -36.35 -9.00 1.74
N PRO A 126 -37.62 -9.44 1.59
CA PRO A 126 -38.77 -8.78 2.21
C PRO A 126 -38.65 -8.65 3.74
N ASP A 127 -38.16 -9.69 4.41
CA ASP A 127 -38.00 -9.71 5.86
C ASP A 127 -36.99 -8.66 6.37
N MET A 128 -35.94 -8.39 5.59
CA MET A 128 -34.94 -7.36 5.94
C MET A 128 -35.46 -5.96 5.66
N ALA A 129 -36.20 -5.76 4.57
CA ALA A 129 -36.81 -4.48 4.25
C ALA A 129 -37.89 -4.08 5.26
N GLU A 130 -38.78 -5.00 5.65
CA GLU A 130 -39.77 -4.76 6.72
C GLU A 130 -39.08 -4.41 8.05
N ARG A 131 -37.96 -5.07 8.36
CA ARG A 131 -37.21 -4.81 9.58
C ARG A 131 -36.51 -3.45 9.57
N LEU A 132 -35.99 -3.01 8.42
CA LEU A 132 -35.41 -1.67 8.28
C LEU A 132 -36.50 -0.61 8.39
N ASP A 133 -37.64 -0.80 7.72
CA ASP A 133 -38.78 0.11 7.75
C ASP A 133 -39.34 0.26 9.17
N ALA A 134 -39.54 -0.86 9.87
CA ALA A 134 -40.02 -0.87 11.25
C ALA A 134 -39.07 -0.17 12.24
N SER A 135 -37.78 -0.02 11.90
CA SER A 135 -36.83 0.70 12.75
C SER A 135 -37.03 2.22 12.71
N GLY A 136 -37.53 2.77 11.59
CA GLY A 136 -37.78 4.19 11.32
C GLY A 136 -36.54 5.10 11.36
N VAL A 137 -35.84 5.12 12.48
CA VAL A 137 -34.70 5.99 12.78
C VAL A 137 -33.48 5.66 11.89
N GLU A 138 -33.18 4.38 11.69
CA GLU A 138 -32.00 3.96 10.90
C GLU A 138 -32.15 4.38 9.42
N LEU A 139 -33.35 4.20 8.86
CA LEU A 139 -33.65 4.61 7.48
C LEU A 139 -33.60 6.13 7.34
N GLN A 140 -34.19 6.87 8.28
CA GLN A 140 -34.16 8.33 8.27
C GLN A 140 -32.73 8.88 8.37
N HIS A 141 -31.91 8.32 9.24
CA HIS A 141 -30.49 8.69 9.36
C HIS A 141 -29.72 8.38 8.08
N ALA A 142 -29.95 7.22 7.45
CA ALA A 142 -29.32 6.88 6.19
C ALA A 142 -29.70 7.86 5.07
N ILE A 143 -30.97 8.24 4.97
CA ILE A 143 -31.45 9.24 4.01
C ILE A 143 -30.76 10.59 4.24
N GLN A 144 -30.66 11.05 5.50
CA GLN A 144 -29.99 12.30 5.84
C GLN A 144 -28.49 12.29 5.49
N LYS A 145 -27.80 11.16 5.72
CA LYS A 145 -26.38 10.99 5.33
C LYS A 145 -26.14 11.15 3.82
N VAL A 146 -27.16 10.95 2.98
CA VAL A 146 -27.09 11.18 1.52
C VAL A 146 -27.58 12.58 1.15
N ALA A 147 -28.75 12.96 1.66
CA ALA A 147 -29.42 14.20 1.27
C ALA A 147 -28.66 15.47 1.69
N VAL A 148 -28.00 15.47 2.85
CA VAL A 148 -27.30 16.66 3.37
C VAL A 148 -26.07 17.01 2.51
N PRO A 149 -25.12 16.08 2.25
CA PRO A 149 -23.97 16.39 1.38
C PRO A 149 -24.39 16.76 -0.04
N GLU A 150 -25.42 16.12 -0.58
CA GLU A 150 -25.92 16.41 -1.94
C GLU A 150 -26.58 17.80 -2.03
N ALA A 151 -27.39 18.17 -1.04
CA ALA A 151 -27.96 19.51 -0.93
C ALA A 151 -26.88 20.60 -0.86
N GLN A 152 -25.80 20.34 -0.11
CA GLN A 152 -24.67 21.26 0.00
C GLN A 152 -23.89 21.38 -1.32
N ALA A 153 -23.73 20.28 -2.05
CA ALA A 153 -23.03 20.27 -3.33
C ALA A 153 -23.83 20.98 -4.44
N ASP A 154 -25.14 20.75 -4.50
CA ASP A 154 -26.02 21.23 -5.58
C ASP A 154 -26.74 22.55 -5.24
N GLY A 155 -26.63 23.04 -4.00
CA GLY A 155 -27.34 24.23 -3.53
C GLY A 155 -28.86 24.03 -3.42
N LYS A 156 -29.34 22.78 -3.32
CA LYS A 156 -30.77 22.44 -3.19
C LYS A 156 -31.23 22.47 -1.72
N PRO A 157 -32.52 22.69 -1.44
CA PRO A 157 -33.05 22.55 -0.09
C PRO A 157 -32.94 21.09 0.41
N VAL A 158 -32.25 20.88 1.53
CA VAL A 158 -32.06 19.56 2.18
C VAL A 158 -33.40 18.82 2.33
N HIS A 159 -34.43 19.54 2.76
CA HIS A 159 -35.74 18.97 3.02
C HIS A 159 -36.39 18.36 1.76
N ASP A 160 -36.15 18.93 0.58
CA ASP A 160 -36.71 18.42 -0.67
C ASP A 160 -36.02 17.11 -1.08
N LEU A 161 -34.70 17.02 -0.91
CA LEU A 161 -33.94 15.80 -1.15
C LEU A 161 -34.27 14.70 -0.13
N VAL A 162 -34.44 15.03 1.14
CA VAL A 162 -34.90 14.08 2.18
C VAL A 162 -36.25 13.49 1.78
N ARG A 163 -37.20 14.34 1.38
CA ARG A 163 -38.53 13.90 0.94
C ARG A 163 -38.46 13.03 -0.33
N HIS A 164 -37.58 13.38 -1.27
CA HIS A 164 -37.35 12.60 -2.49
C HIS A 164 -36.84 11.19 -2.18
N TYR A 165 -35.76 11.08 -1.41
CA TYR A 165 -35.18 9.79 -1.03
C TYR A 165 -36.10 8.96 -0.12
N GLN A 166 -36.91 9.60 0.73
CA GLN A 166 -37.95 8.92 1.50
C GLN A 166 -38.96 8.24 0.57
N ARG A 167 -39.54 8.98 -0.39
CA ARG A 167 -40.50 8.41 -1.35
C ARG A 167 -39.91 7.26 -2.15
N LEU A 168 -38.65 7.38 -2.60
CA LEU A 168 -37.96 6.31 -3.33
C LEU A 168 -37.81 5.05 -2.47
N SER A 169 -37.45 5.23 -1.21
CA SER A 169 -37.28 4.13 -0.25
C SER A 169 -38.62 3.45 0.03
N ASP A 170 -39.68 4.23 0.29
CA ASP A 170 -41.03 3.71 0.56
C ASP A 170 -41.54 2.85 -0.60
N VAL A 171 -41.42 3.34 -1.84
CA VAL A 171 -41.85 2.61 -3.04
C VAL A 171 -41.02 1.34 -3.26
N ALA A 172 -39.72 1.39 -3.00
CA ALA A 172 -38.84 0.22 -3.13
C ALA A 172 -39.19 -0.87 -2.09
N ILE A 173 -39.43 -0.46 -0.84
CA ILE A 173 -39.86 -1.34 0.25
C ILE A 173 -41.22 -1.95 -0.08
N GLU A 174 -42.21 -1.14 -0.47
CA GLU A 174 -43.55 -1.61 -0.80
C GLU A 174 -43.54 -2.64 -1.95
N ARG A 175 -42.74 -2.40 -3.00
CA ARG A 175 -42.55 -3.35 -4.10
C ARG A 175 -42.02 -4.69 -3.61
N LEU A 176 -41.00 -4.66 -2.76
CA LEU A 176 -40.33 -5.86 -2.26
C LEU A 176 -41.24 -6.66 -1.31
N VAL A 177 -41.92 -5.98 -0.38
CA VAL A 177 -42.90 -6.57 0.54
C VAL A 177 -44.05 -7.19 -0.24
N THR A 178 -44.59 -6.49 -1.23
CA THR A 178 -45.65 -7.01 -2.10
C THR A 178 -45.19 -8.24 -2.89
N ALA A 179 -43.94 -8.26 -3.36
CA ALA A 179 -43.36 -9.43 -4.03
C ALA A 179 -43.24 -10.63 -3.08
N GLY A 180 -42.83 -10.41 -1.84
CA GLY A 180 -42.80 -11.42 -0.78
C GLY A 180 -44.18 -12.01 -0.47
N ARG A 181 -45.18 -11.15 -0.26
CA ARG A 181 -46.58 -11.56 -0.01
C ARG A 181 -47.20 -12.34 -1.16
N LYS A 182 -46.83 -12.00 -2.40
CA LYS A 182 -47.24 -12.74 -3.61
C LYS A 182 -46.37 -13.97 -3.89
N THR A 183 -45.47 -14.34 -2.98
CA THR A 183 -44.55 -15.48 -3.11
C THR A 183 -43.81 -15.47 -4.47
N ARG A 184 -43.40 -14.29 -4.93
CA ARG A 184 -42.70 -14.13 -6.22
C ARG A 184 -41.28 -14.70 -6.21
N PHE A 185 -40.74 -15.05 -5.04
CA PHE A 185 -39.42 -15.66 -4.88
C PHE A 185 -39.58 -17.15 -4.55
N PRO A 186 -39.43 -18.05 -5.54
CA PRO A 186 -39.64 -19.47 -5.31
C PRO A 186 -38.56 -20.08 -4.39
N SER A 187 -38.95 -21.02 -3.53
CA SER A 187 -38.01 -21.77 -2.68
C SER A 187 -37.22 -22.80 -3.49
N LEU A 188 -35.94 -22.94 -3.17
CA LEU A 188 -35.02 -23.93 -3.73
C LEU A 188 -35.17 -25.34 -3.09
N GLU A 189 -36.04 -25.52 -2.10
CA GLU A 189 -36.27 -26.84 -1.48
C GLU A 189 -36.84 -27.88 -2.45
N HIS A 190 -37.60 -27.43 -3.46
CA HIS A 190 -38.30 -28.31 -4.42
C HIS A 190 -37.99 -27.99 -5.88
N HIS A 191 -37.09 -27.05 -6.14
CA HIS A 191 -36.76 -26.59 -7.48
C HIS A 191 -35.25 -26.59 -7.67
N SER A 192 -34.79 -27.09 -8.83
CA SER A 192 -33.39 -26.86 -9.21
C SER A 192 -33.21 -25.41 -9.66
N LEU A 193 -32.05 -24.83 -9.33
CA LEU A 193 -31.72 -23.46 -9.70
C LEU A 193 -31.65 -23.30 -11.23
N ALA A 194 -31.19 -24.34 -11.93
CA ALA A 194 -31.13 -24.36 -13.39
C ALA A 194 -32.52 -24.34 -14.04
N ASP A 195 -33.46 -25.16 -13.55
CA ASP A 195 -34.84 -25.16 -14.06
C ASP A 195 -35.51 -23.81 -13.86
N LEU A 196 -35.28 -23.18 -12.70
CA LEU A 196 -35.80 -21.86 -12.40
C LEU A 196 -35.24 -20.81 -13.37
N ALA A 197 -33.93 -20.83 -13.62
CA ALA A 197 -33.27 -19.90 -14.53
C ALA A 197 -33.82 -20.02 -15.97
N HIS A 198 -34.06 -21.23 -16.45
CA HIS A 198 -34.67 -21.46 -17.76
C HIS A 198 -36.14 -21.00 -17.82
N ARG A 199 -36.92 -21.23 -16.76
CA ARG A 199 -38.33 -20.78 -16.72
C ARG A 199 -38.45 -19.26 -16.72
N LEU A 200 -37.53 -18.56 -16.05
CA LEU A 200 -37.52 -17.10 -15.95
C LEU A 200 -36.92 -16.41 -17.20
N GLU A 201 -36.36 -17.18 -18.13
CA GLU A 201 -35.84 -16.65 -19.38
C GLU A 201 -36.93 -15.91 -20.16
N GLY A 202 -36.60 -14.73 -20.71
CA GLY A 202 -37.57 -13.88 -21.41
C GLY A 202 -38.60 -13.14 -20.53
N GLN A 203 -38.72 -13.46 -19.24
CA GLN A 203 -39.67 -12.77 -18.36
C GLN A 203 -39.20 -11.37 -17.93
N ASN A 204 -40.15 -10.47 -17.70
CA ASN A 204 -39.91 -9.19 -17.02
C ASN A 204 -39.55 -9.46 -15.54
N ASP A 205 -38.77 -8.57 -14.93
CA ASP A 205 -38.28 -8.71 -13.54
C ASP A 205 -37.43 -9.97 -13.24
N ARG A 206 -37.02 -10.77 -14.25
CA ARG A 206 -36.23 -12.01 -14.02
C ARG A 206 -35.02 -11.82 -13.11
N ALA A 207 -34.31 -10.70 -13.25
CA ALA A 207 -33.15 -10.38 -12.43
C ALA A 207 -33.54 -10.10 -10.96
N PHE A 208 -34.65 -9.40 -10.74
CA PHE A 208 -35.19 -9.13 -9.41
C PHE A 208 -35.68 -10.42 -8.73
N ILE A 209 -36.37 -11.29 -9.47
CA ILE A 209 -36.84 -12.58 -8.95
C ILE A 209 -35.65 -13.48 -8.60
N MET A 210 -34.70 -13.68 -9.52
CA MET A 210 -33.53 -14.51 -9.27
C MET A 210 -32.64 -13.96 -8.16
N GLY A 211 -32.48 -12.63 -8.08
CA GLY A 211 -31.81 -11.96 -6.97
C GLY A 211 -32.45 -12.27 -5.63
N GLY A 212 -33.79 -12.25 -5.55
CA GLY A 212 -34.54 -12.67 -4.37
C GLY A 212 -34.38 -14.14 -4.00
N VAL A 213 -34.34 -15.04 -4.99
CA VAL A 213 -34.10 -16.48 -4.76
C VAL A 213 -32.70 -16.72 -4.17
N ILE A 214 -31.68 -16.08 -4.74
CA ILE A 214 -30.29 -16.22 -4.27
C ILE A 214 -30.12 -15.58 -2.89
N ALA A 215 -30.70 -14.40 -2.66
CA ALA A 215 -30.66 -13.75 -1.36
C ALA A 215 -31.41 -14.55 -0.28
N ALA A 216 -32.57 -15.14 -0.61
CA ALA A 216 -33.31 -16.01 0.30
C ALA A 216 -32.52 -17.26 0.69
N ALA A 217 -31.70 -17.81 -0.22
CA ALA A 217 -30.84 -18.96 0.05
C ALA A 217 -29.72 -18.71 1.08
N LEU A 218 -29.47 -17.43 1.43
CA LEU A 218 -28.51 -17.02 2.48
C LEU A 218 -29.18 -16.74 3.83
N THR A 219 -30.50 -16.94 3.94
CA THR A 219 -31.24 -16.70 5.18
C THR A 219 -30.68 -17.55 6.33
N GLY A 220 -30.45 -16.92 7.48
CA GLY A 220 -29.91 -17.57 8.67
C GLY A 220 -28.38 -17.73 8.69
N LEU A 221 -27.69 -17.46 7.59
CA LEU A 221 -26.23 -17.52 7.51
C LEU A 221 -25.63 -16.14 7.82
N LYS A 222 -25.00 -16.01 8.99
CA LYS A 222 -24.27 -14.80 9.39
C LYS A 222 -22.75 -14.92 9.22
N ASP A 223 -22.22 -16.13 9.25
CA ASP A 223 -20.79 -16.39 9.10
C ASP A 223 -20.33 -16.21 7.65
N GLY A 224 -19.27 -15.42 7.44
CA GLY A 224 -18.76 -15.08 6.11
C GLY A 224 -18.31 -16.29 5.29
N ARG A 225 -17.65 -17.28 5.92
CA ARG A 225 -17.22 -18.52 5.25
C ARG A 225 -18.39 -19.40 4.87
N ALA A 226 -19.37 -19.58 5.76
CA ALA A 226 -20.58 -20.36 5.49
C ALA A 226 -21.41 -19.73 4.35
N ARG A 227 -21.52 -18.40 4.33
CA ARG A 227 -22.16 -17.65 3.24
C ARG A 227 -21.42 -17.83 1.91
N LEU A 228 -20.08 -17.72 1.92
CA LEU A 228 -19.28 -17.97 0.72
C LEU A 228 -19.43 -19.41 0.24
N ALA A 229 -19.40 -20.39 1.14
CA ALA A 229 -19.63 -21.81 0.80
C ALA A 229 -20.98 -21.98 0.11
N ARG A 230 -22.04 -21.40 0.68
CA ARG A 230 -23.39 -21.47 0.11
C ARG A 230 -23.47 -20.83 -1.27
N LEU A 231 -22.83 -19.68 -1.48
CA LEU A 231 -22.77 -19.03 -2.80
C LEU A 231 -22.01 -19.88 -3.82
N MET A 232 -20.93 -20.56 -3.43
CA MET A 232 -20.22 -21.48 -4.33
C MET A 232 -21.08 -22.70 -4.67
N ASP A 233 -21.85 -23.24 -3.71
CA ASP A 233 -22.77 -24.36 -3.97
C ASP A 233 -23.91 -23.95 -4.92
N LEU A 234 -24.39 -22.71 -4.84
CA LEU A 234 -25.36 -22.17 -5.80
C LEU A 234 -24.72 -21.97 -7.19
N ALA A 235 -23.47 -21.52 -7.24
CA ALA A 235 -22.74 -21.38 -8.50
C ALA A 235 -22.47 -22.74 -9.18
N ASP A 236 -22.28 -23.82 -8.42
CA ASP A 236 -22.16 -25.19 -8.95
C ASP A 236 -23.48 -25.67 -9.58
N GLN A 237 -24.62 -25.17 -9.10
CA GLN A 237 -25.96 -25.50 -9.60
C GLN A 237 -26.42 -24.60 -10.75
N ALA A 238 -25.60 -23.63 -11.16
CA ALA A 238 -25.93 -22.75 -12.27
C ALA A 238 -25.99 -23.53 -13.61
N PRO A 239 -26.84 -23.11 -14.56
CA PRO A 239 -26.82 -23.64 -15.93
C PRO A 239 -25.42 -23.59 -16.57
N SER A 240 -25.17 -24.45 -17.55
CA SER A 240 -23.85 -24.61 -18.17
C SER A 240 -23.39 -23.39 -18.96
N ASP A 241 -24.29 -22.70 -19.67
CA ASP A 241 -23.95 -21.49 -20.43
C ASP A 241 -25.19 -20.59 -20.70
N GLY A 242 -24.94 -19.42 -21.29
CA GLY A 242 -25.94 -18.52 -21.83
C GLY A 242 -26.60 -17.58 -20.81
N GLN A 243 -27.71 -16.98 -21.23
CA GLN A 243 -28.46 -16.03 -20.40
C GLN A 243 -28.97 -16.64 -19.08
N PRO A 244 -29.47 -17.90 -19.02
CA PRO A 244 -29.87 -18.54 -17.77
C PRO A 244 -28.72 -18.66 -16.77
N ARG A 245 -27.49 -18.95 -17.24
CA ARG A 245 -26.29 -18.98 -16.39
C ARG A 245 -25.96 -17.60 -15.83
N ALA A 246 -25.94 -16.57 -16.67
CA ALA A 246 -25.69 -15.21 -16.25
C ALA A 246 -26.73 -14.72 -15.23
N MET A 247 -27.99 -15.15 -15.36
CA MET A 247 -29.06 -14.82 -14.41
C MET A 247 -28.73 -15.28 -12.98
N VAL A 248 -28.02 -16.40 -12.84
CA VAL A 248 -27.59 -16.96 -11.55
C VAL A 248 -26.27 -16.34 -11.08
N LEU A 249 -25.27 -16.28 -11.96
CA LEU A 249 -23.93 -15.84 -11.56
C LEU A 249 -23.86 -14.34 -11.25
N VAL A 250 -24.62 -13.49 -11.94
CA VAL A 250 -24.57 -12.04 -11.73
C VAL A 250 -25.01 -11.64 -10.31
N PRO A 251 -26.14 -12.11 -9.76
CA PRO A 251 -26.49 -11.84 -8.36
C PRO A 251 -25.47 -12.41 -7.37
N ILE A 252 -24.96 -13.63 -7.60
CA ILE A 252 -23.91 -14.23 -6.77
C ILE A 252 -22.68 -13.31 -6.73
N GLU A 253 -22.23 -12.87 -7.91
CA GLU A 253 -21.08 -11.99 -8.06
C GLU A 253 -21.28 -10.63 -7.37
N GLN A 254 -22.48 -10.07 -7.45
CA GLN A 254 -22.82 -8.80 -6.79
C GLN A 254 -22.77 -8.93 -5.27
N ILE A 255 -23.33 -10.01 -4.71
CA ILE A 255 -23.22 -10.31 -3.28
C ILE A 255 -21.76 -10.51 -2.87
N LEU A 256 -20.97 -11.25 -3.67
CA LEU A 256 -19.54 -11.46 -3.41
C LEU A 256 -18.75 -10.14 -3.42
N CYS A 257 -19.02 -9.25 -4.36
CA CYS A 257 -18.40 -7.91 -4.41
C CYS A 257 -18.68 -7.13 -3.12
N GLU A 258 -19.92 -7.15 -2.64
CA GLU A 258 -20.31 -6.44 -1.41
C GLU A 258 -19.77 -7.11 -0.15
N MET A 259 -19.76 -8.45 -0.09
CA MET A 259 -19.18 -9.21 1.01
C MET A 259 -17.67 -8.98 1.14
N LEU A 260 -16.92 -9.00 0.04
CA LEU A 260 -15.47 -8.82 0.06
C LEU A 260 -15.05 -7.35 0.13
N GLY A 261 -15.92 -6.44 -0.30
CA GLY A 261 -15.71 -4.99 -0.23
C GLY A 261 -16.09 -4.35 1.11
N SER A 262 -16.78 -5.06 2.00
CA SER A 262 -17.18 -4.56 3.31
C SER A 262 -16.01 -4.52 4.29
N ARG A 263 -16.11 -3.65 5.30
CA ARG A 263 -15.12 -3.58 6.37
C ARG A 263 -15.13 -4.88 7.18
N GLY A 264 -14.00 -5.61 7.14
CA GLY A 264 -13.86 -6.89 7.84
C GLY A 264 -14.33 -8.10 7.04
N GLY A 265 -14.94 -7.94 5.86
CA GLY A 265 -15.43 -9.06 5.06
C GLY A 265 -14.33 -10.04 4.62
N LEU A 266 -13.15 -9.52 4.28
CA LEU A 266 -11.96 -10.37 4.04
C LEU A 266 -11.54 -11.14 5.29
N THR A 267 -11.60 -10.51 6.46
CA THR A 267 -11.26 -11.13 7.75
C THR A 267 -12.25 -12.25 8.09
N ASP A 268 -13.54 -12.06 7.81
CA ASP A 268 -14.57 -13.07 8.05
C ASP A 268 -14.39 -14.30 7.14
N ILE A 269 -13.89 -14.10 5.91
CA ILE A 269 -13.66 -15.18 4.93
C ILE A 269 -12.31 -15.86 5.13
N LEU A 270 -11.24 -15.08 5.25
CA LEU A 270 -9.86 -15.60 5.31
C LEU A 270 -9.42 -15.94 6.74
N GLY A 271 -10.05 -15.35 7.75
CA GLY A 271 -9.78 -15.56 9.17
C GLY A 271 -9.11 -14.35 9.84
N PRO A 272 -9.23 -14.23 11.18
CA PRO A 272 -8.76 -13.06 11.94
C PRO A 272 -7.25 -12.98 12.15
N SER A 273 -6.51 -14.04 11.84
CA SER A 273 -5.07 -14.12 12.10
C SER A 273 -4.20 -13.43 11.05
N LEU A 274 -4.78 -12.97 9.95
CA LEU A 274 -4.03 -12.35 8.86
C LEU A 274 -3.86 -10.85 9.11
N ASP A 275 -2.60 -10.40 9.10
CA ASP A 275 -2.29 -8.98 8.93
C ASP A 275 -2.74 -8.49 7.54
N GLN A 276 -2.72 -7.16 7.35
CA GLN A 276 -3.19 -6.54 6.11
C GLN A 276 -2.39 -7.03 4.89
N GLY A 277 -1.06 -7.18 5.02
CA GLY A 277 -0.20 -7.67 3.95
C GLY A 277 -0.52 -9.12 3.56
N ALA A 278 -0.71 -9.99 4.54
CA ALA A 278 -1.06 -11.39 4.34
C ALA A 278 -2.47 -11.54 3.73
N ALA A 279 -3.44 -10.72 4.17
CA ALA A 279 -4.77 -10.67 3.57
C ALA A 279 -4.70 -10.26 2.10
N MET A 280 -3.90 -9.25 1.75
CA MET A 280 -3.70 -8.85 0.35
C MET A 280 -3.02 -9.94 -0.47
N ALA A 281 -2.01 -10.63 0.07
CA ALA A 281 -1.35 -11.74 -0.61
C ALA A 281 -2.32 -12.91 -0.87
N ALA A 282 -3.22 -13.19 0.07
CA ALA A 282 -4.29 -14.16 -0.11
C ALA A 282 -5.29 -13.74 -1.20
N VAL A 283 -5.64 -12.46 -1.26
CA VAL A 283 -6.49 -11.92 -2.36
C VAL A 283 -5.78 -12.06 -3.71
N VAL A 284 -4.50 -11.70 -3.81
CA VAL A 284 -3.73 -11.90 -5.06
C VAL A 284 -3.73 -13.37 -5.48
N ARG A 285 -3.55 -14.30 -4.52
CA ARG A 285 -3.67 -15.74 -4.77
C ARG A 285 -5.07 -16.17 -5.21
N MET A 286 -6.13 -15.56 -4.68
CA MET A 286 -7.51 -15.83 -5.14
C MET A 286 -7.76 -15.34 -6.56
N VAL A 287 -7.26 -14.15 -6.94
CA VAL A 287 -7.53 -13.58 -8.27
C VAL A 287 -6.62 -14.21 -9.35
N ALA A 288 -5.47 -14.74 -8.96
CA ALA A 288 -4.47 -15.33 -9.84
C ALA A 288 -3.85 -16.62 -9.28
N PRO A 289 -4.66 -17.67 -9.04
CA PRO A 289 -4.17 -18.90 -8.40
C PRO A 289 -3.09 -19.59 -9.22
N ARG A 290 -3.20 -19.60 -10.56
CA ARG A 290 -2.22 -20.27 -11.44
C ARG A 290 -0.87 -19.55 -11.46
N GLU A 291 -0.89 -18.24 -11.62
CA GLU A 291 0.33 -17.42 -11.65
C GLU A 291 1.07 -17.50 -10.30
N VAL A 292 0.34 -17.39 -9.19
CA VAL A 292 0.92 -17.50 -7.84
C VAL A 292 1.49 -18.88 -7.58
N GLU A 293 0.80 -19.95 -7.99
CA GLU A 293 1.30 -21.32 -7.87
C GLU A 293 2.60 -21.54 -8.66
N LEU A 294 2.70 -20.97 -9.87
CA LEU A 294 3.94 -21.02 -10.66
C LEU A 294 5.09 -20.27 -9.97
N LEU A 295 4.82 -19.10 -9.39
CA LEU A 295 5.81 -18.33 -8.64
C LEU A 295 6.30 -19.10 -7.40
N ILE A 296 5.39 -19.73 -6.65
CA ILE A 296 5.74 -20.55 -5.48
C ILE A 296 6.60 -21.76 -5.89
N ARG A 297 6.33 -22.38 -7.05
CA ARG A 297 7.17 -23.48 -7.57
C ARG A 297 8.59 -23.03 -7.93
N GLN A 298 8.74 -21.80 -8.41
CA GLN A 298 10.05 -21.22 -8.74
C GLN A 298 10.82 -20.79 -7.50
N ASP A 299 10.13 -20.17 -6.53
CA ASP A 299 10.69 -19.81 -5.22
C ASP A 299 9.77 -20.28 -4.08
N PRO A 300 10.04 -21.46 -3.49
CA PRO A 300 9.26 -21.99 -2.38
C PRO A 300 9.20 -21.08 -1.15
N ARG A 301 10.12 -20.12 -1.00
CA ARG A 301 10.09 -19.17 0.12
C ARG A 301 8.91 -18.21 0.04
N MET A 302 8.36 -17.97 -1.17
CA MET A 302 7.15 -17.15 -1.33
C MET A 302 5.94 -17.75 -0.60
N ALA A 303 5.87 -19.08 -0.44
CA ALA A 303 4.81 -19.74 0.30
C ALA A 303 4.78 -19.35 1.79
N LEU A 304 5.90 -18.86 2.35
CA LEU A 304 5.95 -18.36 3.73
C LEU A 304 5.24 -16.99 3.87
N GLN A 305 5.16 -16.23 2.78
CA GLN A 305 4.56 -14.89 2.76
C GLN A 305 3.13 -14.90 2.23
N ILE A 306 2.79 -15.83 1.34
CA ILE A 306 1.46 -15.95 0.73
C ILE A 306 0.66 -17.04 1.47
N PRO A 307 -0.38 -16.67 2.24
CA PRO A 307 -1.20 -17.65 2.93
C PRO A 307 -1.81 -18.68 1.99
N ALA A 308 -2.03 -19.89 2.50
CA ALA A 308 -2.87 -20.86 1.83
C ALA A 308 -4.32 -20.33 1.78
N VAL A 309 -4.93 -20.42 0.61
CA VAL A 309 -6.35 -20.16 0.42
C VAL A 309 -7.00 -21.53 0.26
N GLU A 310 -7.91 -21.87 1.16
CA GLU A 310 -8.52 -23.20 1.25
C GLU A 310 -10.06 -23.13 1.19
N GLY A 311 -10.70 -24.27 0.96
CA GLY A 311 -12.15 -24.42 1.05
C GLY A 311 -12.91 -23.50 0.07
N PRO A 312 -13.97 -22.79 0.53
CA PRO A 312 -14.79 -21.94 -0.32
C PRO A 312 -14.02 -20.82 -1.03
N ALA A 313 -12.97 -20.27 -0.40
CA ALA A 313 -12.15 -19.22 -1.00
C ALA A 313 -11.27 -19.75 -2.14
N ALA A 314 -10.81 -21.01 -2.04
CA ALA A 314 -10.08 -21.66 -3.14
C ALA A 314 -11.01 -21.93 -4.33
N ARG A 315 -12.23 -22.44 -4.07
CA ARG A 315 -13.27 -22.63 -5.09
C ARG A 315 -13.61 -21.32 -5.80
N LEU A 316 -13.71 -20.22 -5.05
CA LEU A 316 -13.91 -18.89 -5.62
C LEU A 316 -12.75 -18.48 -6.56
N GLY A 317 -11.51 -18.75 -6.15
CA GLY A 317 -10.34 -18.44 -6.97
C GLY A 317 -10.32 -19.18 -8.31
N GLU A 318 -10.68 -20.47 -8.33
CA GLU A 318 -10.78 -21.24 -9.58
C GLU A 318 -11.85 -20.70 -10.54
N ARG A 319 -12.96 -20.17 -10.01
CA ARG A 319 -14.00 -19.53 -10.82
C ARG A 319 -13.56 -18.18 -11.39
N ILE A 320 -12.85 -17.37 -10.59
CA ILE A 320 -12.23 -16.12 -11.05
C ILE A 320 -11.21 -16.42 -12.17
N GLN A 321 -10.37 -17.44 -11.97
CA GLN A 321 -9.39 -17.89 -12.96
C GLN A 321 -10.04 -18.34 -14.27
N SER A 322 -11.25 -18.90 -14.19
CA SER A 322 -12.06 -19.35 -15.34
C SER A 322 -12.88 -18.21 -15.98
N ALA A 323 -12.66 -16.95 -15.57
CA ALA A 323 -13.34 -15.75 -16.06
C ALA A 323 -14.87 -15.74 -15.87
N GLU A 324 -15.37 -16.48 -14.88
CA GLU A 324 -16.81 -16.55 -14.59
C GLU A 324 -17.32 -15.37 -13.76
N LEU A 325 -16.42 -14.71 -13.04
CA LEU A 325 -16.70 -13.61 -12.11
C LEU A 325 -15.83 -12.38 -12.45
N PRO A 326 -16.05 -11.74 -13.61
CA PRO A 326 -15.22 -10.62 -14.09
C PRO A 326 -15.35 -9.33 -13.27
N LEU A 327 -16.54 -8.99 -12.76
CA LEU A 327 -16.77 -7.82 -11.92
C LEU A 327 -16.06 -7.96 -10.57
N LEU A 328 -16.14 -9.15 -9.97
CA LEU A 328 -15.46 -9.46 -8.71
C LEU A 328 -13.95 -9.44 -8.89
N SER A 329 -13.45 -10.06 -9.95
CA SER A 329 -12.03 -10.03 -10.30
C SER A 329 -11.50 -8.60 -10.38
N ALA A 330 -12.23 -7.72 -11.08
CA ALA A 330 -11.85 -6.32 -11.21
C ALA A 330 -12.00 -5.53 -9.90
N ALA A 331 -13.02 -5.84 -9.08
CA ALA A 331 -13.22 -5.22 -7.77
C ALA A 331 -12.09 -5.57 -6.79
N LEU A 332 -11.67 -6.84 -6.74
CA LEU A 332 -10.56 -7.30 -5.91
C LEU A 332 -9.23 -6.70 -6.37
N ALA A 333 -8.98 -6.62 -7.67
CA ALA A 333 -7.77 -5.98 -8.21
C ALA A 333 -7.68 -4.49 -7.80
N ARG A 334 -8.78 -3.73 -7.96
CA ARG A 334 -8.85 -2.32 -7.52
C ARG A 334 -8.73 -2.16 -6.00
N MET A 335 -9.28 -3.10 -5.23
CA MET A 335 -9.14 -3.13 -3.78
C MET A 335 -7.67 -3.30 -3.39
N VAL A 336 -6.94 -4.26 -3.98
CA VAL A 336 -5.50 -4.46 -3.72
C VAL A 336 -4.71 -3.19 -4.04
N LEU A 337 -4.99 -2.51 -5.17
CA LEU A 337 -4.33 -1.25 -5.51
C LEU A 337 -4.62 -0.14 -4.50
N ARG A 338 -5.89 0.06 -4.10
CA ARG A 338 -6.23 1.05 -3.06
C ARG A 338 -5.53 0.78 -1.75
N GLU A 339 -5.51 -0.49 -1.33
CA GLU A 339 -4.84 -0.88 -0.10
C GLU A 339 -3.33 -0.67 -0.20
N LEU A 340 -2.70 -0.99 -1.34
CA LEU A 340 -1.28 -0.67 -1.60
C LEU A 340 -1.01 0.83 -1.57
N MET A 341 -1.92 1.68 -2.02
CA MET A 341 -1.74 3.14 -2.00
C MET A 341 -2.13 3.78 -0.65
N SER A 342 -2.73 3.01 0.27
CA SER A 342 -3.15 3.52 1.58
C SER A 342 -1.95 3.84 2.49
N PRO A 343 -2.08 4.78 3.44
CA PRO A 343 -1.03 5.04 4.43
C PRO A 343 -0.91 3.93 5.50
N ARG A 344 -1.83 2.95 5.53
CA ARG A 344 -1.86 1.90 6.55
C ARG A 344 -0.66 0.96 6.37
N ARG A 345 -0.02 0.61 7.49
CA ARG A 345 1.07 -0.37 7.54
C ARG A 345 0.54 -1.76 7.17
N LEU A 346 1.25 -2.48 6.29
CA LEU A 346 0.89 -3.85 5.92
C LEU A 346 1.21 -4.84 7.05
N ARG A 347 2.34 -4.63 7.74
CA ARG A 347 2.76 -5.36 8.94
C ARG A 347 3.17 -4.39 10.05
N PRO A 348 2.23 -3.88 10.86
CA PRO A 348 2.52 -2.89 11.90
C PRO A 348 3.59 -3.31 12.92
N SER A 349 3.64 -4.60 13.25
CA SER A 349 4.57 -5.16 14.25
C SER A 349 5.88 -5.68 13.66
N ASP A 350 6.02 -5.76 12.33
CA ASP A 350 7.16 -6.37 11.66
C ASP A 350 7.53 -5.59 10.39
N ALA A 351 8.36 -4.56 10.54
CA ALA A 351 8.82 -3.74 9.43
C ALA A 351 9.69 -4.50 8.43
N ALA A 352 10.42 -5.54 8.86
CA ALA A 352 11.24 -6.34 7.96
C ALA A 352 10.36 -7.26 7.10
N GLY A 353 9.38 -7.93 7.71
CA GLY A 353 8.37 -8.68 6.99
C GLY A 353 7.49 -7.82 6.09
N GLU A 354 7.31 -6.53 6.39
CA GLU A 354 6.63 -5.59 5.50
C GLU A 354 7.37 -5.42 4.15
N ILE A 355 8.70 -5.39 4.16
CA ILE A 355 9.48 -5.36 2.91
C ILE A 355 9.33 -6.68 2.15
N ASP A 356 9.35 -7.82 2.85
CA ASP A 356 9.22 -9.15 2.24
C ASP A 356 7.85 -9.37 1.60
N ILE A 357 6.78 -8.97 2.28
CA ILE A 357 5.43 -9.08 1.73
C ILE A 357 5.23 -8.12 0.56
N LEU A 358 5.81 -6.91 0.60
CA LEU A 358 5.75 -5.97 -0.53
C LEU A 358 6.46 -6.51 -1.77
N ARG A 359 7.65 -7.09 -1.61
CA ARG A 359 8.37 -7.75 -2.71
C ARG A 359 7.53 -8.88 -3.30
N THR A 360 6.97 -9.72 -2.44
CA THR A 360 6.10 -10.83 -2.82
C THR A 360 4.87 -10.35 -3.61
N LEU A 361 4.22 -9.29 -3.14
CA LEU A 361 3.08 -8.65 -3.82
C LEU A 361 3.51 -8.03 -5.15
N ALA A 362 4.69 -7.41 -5.24
CA ALA A 362 5.20 -6.83 -6.47
C ALA A 362 5.43 -7.90 -7.54
N THR A 363 6.07 -9.01 -7.16
CA THR A 363 6.27 -10.16 -8.06
C THR A 363 4.95 -10.78 -8.49
N GLY A 364 4.02 -11.01 -7.54
CA GLY A 364 2.70 -11.56 -7.82
C GLY A 364 1.87 -10.70 -8.77
N LEU A 365 1.75 -9.40 -8.48
CA LEU A 365 0.98 -8.48 -9.31
C LEU A 365 1.61 -8.26 -10.69
N THR A 366 2.94 -8.23 -10.77
CA THR A 366 3.66 -8.13 -12.05
C THR A 366 3.43 -9.36 -12.93
N ALA A 367 3.41 -10.56 -12.34
CA ALA A 367 3.10 -11.79 -13.07
C ALA A 367 1.67 -11.81 -13.62
N THR A 368 0.76 -11.04 -13.01
CA THR A 368 -0.64 -10.90 -13.45
C THR A 368 -0.89 -9.69 -14.36
N ALA A 369 0.15 -8.89 -14.63
CA ALA A 369 0.02 -7.68 -15.43
C ALA A 369 -0.44 -8.01 -16.87
N GLY A 370 -1.37 -7.22 -17.39
CA GLY A 370 -2.00 -7.41 -18.70
C GLY A 370 -3.28 -8.24 -18.67
N ARG A 371 -3.54 -9.04 -17.62
CA ARG A 371 -4.81 -9.76 -17.44
C ARG A 371 -5.81 -8.98 -16.59
N LEU A 372 -5.34 -8.41 -15.49
CA LEU A 372 -6.18 -7.80 -14.45
C LEU A 372 -5.90 -6.33 -14.23
N LEU A 373 -4.61 -5.99 -14.26
CA LEU A 373 -4.07 -4.66 -14.05
C LEU A 373 -3.03 -4.40 -15.13
N THR A 374 -2.90 -3.14 -15.54
CA THR A 374 -1.80 -2.72 -16.39
C THR A 374 -0.49 -2.68 -15.59
N LEU A 375 0.64 -2.82 -16.28
CA LEU A 375 1.95 -2.70 -15.64
C LEU A 375 2.14 -1.30 -15.02
N GLU A 376 1.58 -0.27 -15.66
CA GLU A 376 1.63 1.11 -15.19
C GLU A 376 0.88 1.30 -13.86
N GLU A 377 -0.32 0.73 -13.73
CA GLU A 377 -1.07 0.76 -12.46
C GLU A 377 -0.30 0.10 -11.32
N VAL A 378 0.34 -1.05 -11.59
CA VAL A 378 1.18 -1.75 -10.61
C VAL A 378 2.38 -0.88 -10.21
N GLN A 379 3.11 -0.33 -11.19
CA GLN A 379 4.26 0.54 -10.94
C GLN A 379 3.88 1.78 -10.13
N ASN A 380 2.76 2.43 -10.46
CA ASN A 380 2.25 3.59 -9.75
C ASN A 380 1.90 3.27 -8.29
N ALA A 381 1.25 2.13 -8.03
CA ALA A 381 0.93 1.72 -6.67
C ALA A 381 2.19 1.45 -5.82
N PHE A 382 3.21 0.79 -6.37
CA PHE A 382 4.46 0.55 -5.65
C PHE A 382 5.29 1.83 -5.45
N ASN A 383 5.25 2.76 -6.39
CA ASN A 383 5.89 4.07 -6.24
C ASN A 383 5.22 4.87 -5.12
N GLU A 384 3.87 4.87 -5.05
CA GLU A 384 3.14 5.52 -3.95
C GLU A 384 3.45 4.87 -2.60
N ARG A 385 3.37 3.54 -2.52
CA ARG A 385 3.70 2.78 -1.30
C ARG A 385 5.14 3.02 -0.83
N SER A 386 6.08 3.16 -1.76
CA SER A 386 7.48 3.41 -1.45
C SER A 386 7.71 4.72 -0.68
N LYS A 387 6.81 5.70 -0.78
CA LYS A 387 6.87 6.94 0.04
C LYS A 387 6.78 6.64 1.53
N ALA A 388 5.94 5.68 1.93
CA ALA A 388 5.77 5.30 3.34
C ALA A 388 7.03 4.61 3.88
N LEU A 389 7.74 3.82 3.05
CA LEU A 389 8.94 3.09 3.44
C LEU A 389 10.15 3.98 3.73
N VAL A 390 10.19 5.19 3.18
CA VAL A 390 11.31 6.12 3.35
C VAL A 390 11.07 7.17 4.45
N THR A 391 9.94 7.07 5.15
CA THR A 391 9.62 7.93 6.30
C THR A 391 10.50 7.60 7.50
N ALA A 392 10.75 8.60 8.36
CA ALA A 392 11.56 8.41 9.56
C ALA A 392 10.94 7.37 10.52
N ASP A 393 9.61 7.32 10.63
CA ASP A 393 8.89 6.32 11.44
C ASP A 393 9.16 4.89 10.95
N PHE A 394 8.99 4.64 9.66
CA PHE A 394 9.25 3.31 9.09
C PHE A 394 10.72 2.92 9.24
N VAL A 395 11.64 3.82 8.87
CA VAL A 395 13.10 3.56 8.94
C VAL A 395 13.53 3.28 10.37
N GLY A 396 13.05 4.05 11.35
CA GLY A 396 13.30 3.81 12.77
C GLY A 396 12.75 2.45 13.23
N ALA A 397 11.52 2.12 12.85
CA ALA A 397 10.92 0.81 13.17
C ALA A 397 11.67 -0.37 12.54
N PHE A 398 12.20 -0.19 11.33
CA PHE A 398 12.93 -1.19 10.56
C PHE A 398 14.35 -1.43 11.09
N MET A 399 15.02 -0.38 11.57
CA MET A 399 16.37 -0.46 12.14
C MET A 399 16.40 -0.86 13.62
N ARG A 400 15.25 -0.86 14.31
CA ARG A 400 15.14 -1.10 15.76
C ARG A 400 15.78 -2.41 16.24
N THR A 401 15.83 -3.45 15.41
CA THR A 401 16.43 -4.74 15.76
C THR A 401 17.93 -4.81 15.48
N CYS A 402 18.51 -3.80 14.83
CA CYS A 402 19.93 -3.74 14.56
C CYS A 402 20.72 -3.27 15.79
N SER A 403 21.69 -4.07 16.20
CA SER A 403 22.60 -3.75 17.31
C SER A 403 23.91 -3.08 16.87
N THR A 404 24.22 -3.09 15.57
CA THR A 404 25.47 -2.57 15.01
C THR A 404 25.19 -1.62 13.85
N ALA A 405 26.09 -0.66 13.63
CA ALA A 405 26.02 0.26 12.50
C ALA A 405 26.17 -0.46 11.15
N LEU A 406 26.84 -1.61 11.12
CA LEU A 406 26.89 -2.47 9.94
C LEU A 406 25.51 -3.07 9.62
N CYS A 407 24.81 -3.62 10.61
CA CYS A 407 23.44 -4.12 10.42
C CYS A 407 22.52 -3.01 9.91
N GLU A 408 22.64 -1.81 10.46
CA GLU A 408 21.91 -0.62 10.02
C GLU A 408 22.17 -0.31 8.53
N ALA A 409 23.44 -0.31 8.10
CA ALA A 409 23.82 -0.07 6.71
C ALA A 409 23.35 -1.18 5.75
N GLU A 410 23.43 -2.45 6.16
CA GLU A 410 22.93 -3.60 5.39
C GLU A 410 21.40 -3.53 5.24
N ALA A 411 20.69 -3.21 6.32
CA ALA A 411 19.24 -3.00 6.31
C ALA A 411 18.86 -1.85 5.38
N LEU A 412 19.53 -0.69 5.46
CA LEU A 412 19.26 0.45 4.59
C LEU A 412 19.58 0.17 3.12
N THR A 413 20.57 -0.69 2.84
CA THR A 413 20.86 -1.16 1.49
C THR A 413 19.72 -2.05 0.98
N ARG A 414 19.19 -2.96 1.81
CA ARG A 414 17.97 -3.73 1.49
C ARG A 414 16.77 -2.82 1.28
N LEU A 415 16.61 -1.75 2.06
CA LEU A 415 15.55 -0.76 1.83
C LEU A 415 15.72 -0.09 0.46
N CYS A 416 16.93 0.32 0.10
CA CYS A 416 17.23 0.92 -1.20
C CYS A 416 16.87 -0.02 -2.36
N GLU A 417 17.12 -1.33 -2.24
CA GLU A 417 16.74 -2.34 -3.23
C GLU A 417 15.22 -2.39 -3.47
N ASN A 418 14.41 -2.31 -2.41
CA ASN A 418 12.96 -2.55 -2.46
C ASN A 418 12.11 -1.28 -2.68
N VAL A 419 12.72 -0.10 -2.63
CA VAL A 419 12.04 1.16 -2.90
C VAL A 419 12.00 1.41 -4.42
N THR A 420 10.86 1.89 -4.91
CA THR A 420 10.66 2.26 -6.33
C THR A 420 10.38 3.75 -6.50
N GLY A 421 10.72 4.29 -7.67
CA GLY A 421 10.57 5.72 -7.98
C GLY A 421 11.81 6.55 -7.64
N VAL A 422 12.17 7.48 -8.54
CA VAL A 422 13.41 8.28 -8.45
C VAL A 422 13.49 9.08 -7.15
N ALA A 423 12.40 9.74 -6.75
CA ALA A 423 12.37 10.54 -5.53
C ALA A 423 12.54 9.70 -4.26
N ASN A 424 11.93 8.51 -4.22
CA ASN A 424 12.01 7.60 -3.09
C ASN A 424 13.40 6.92 -3.03
N LYS A 425 13.97 6.50 -4.17
CA LYS A 425 15.35 6.00 -4.25
C LYS A 425 16.34 7.01 -3.70
N ARG A 426 16.21 8.28 -4.09
CA ARG A 426 17.02 9.37 -3.54
C ARG A 426 16.81 9.55 -2.03
N ALA A 427 15.60 9.39 -1.52
CA ALA A 427 15.33 9.47 -0.08
C ALA A 427 15.96 8.30 0.69
N ALA A 428 15.82 7.07 0.20
CA ALA A 428 16.45 5.88 0.77
C ALA A 428 18.00 6.00 0.73
N ALA A 429 18.55 6.50 -0.37
CA ALA A 429 19.99 6.72 -0.50
C ALA A 429 20.53 7.75 0.49
N ARG A 430 19.76 8.80 0.81
CA ARG A 430 20.15 9.76 1.88
C ARG A 430 20.27 9.08 3.23
N TRP A 431 19.34 8.19 3.58
CA TRP A 431 19.44 7.40 4.83
C TRP A 431 20.70 6.53 4.83
N LEU A 432 20.94 5.79 3.74
CA LEU A 432 22.12 4.93 3.61
C LEU A 432 23.42 5.75 3.69
N SER A 433 23.52 6.84 2.92
CA SER A 433 24.69 7.73 2.91
C SER A 433 24.98 8.33 4.29
N ALA A 434 23.94 8.79 5.01
CA ALA A 434 24.08 9.27 6.38
C ALA A 434 24.56 8.16 7.34
N SER A 435 24.08 6.93 7.17
CA SER A 435 24.50 5.78 7.98
C SER A 435 25.98 5.43 7.76
N VAL A 436 26.40 5.24 6.50
CA VAL A 436 27.78 4.84 6.16
C VAL A 436 28.80 5.97 6.34
N GLY A 437 28.35 7.23 6.26
CA GLY A 437 29.16 8.42 6.54
C GLY A 437 29.23 8.79 8.03
N SER A 438 28.54 8.06 8.91
CA SER A 438 28.51 8.38 10.34
C SER A 438 29.81 7.99 11.05
N LEU A 439 30.20 8.78 12.05
CA LEU A 439 31.35 8.47 12.90
C LEU A 439 31.17 7.13 13.65
N ARG A 440 29.92 6.79 14.00
CA ARG A 440 29.60 5.50 14.64
C ARG A 440 29.96 4.33 13.73
N PHE A 441 29.56 4.38 12.46
CA PHE A 441 29.89 3.34 11.48
C PHE A 441 31.40 3.19 11.31
N GLU A 442 32.13 4.29 11.15
CA GLU A 442 33.60 4.25 11.06
C GLU A 442 34.22 3.62 12.33
N THR A 443 33.80 4.08 13.51
CA THR A 443 34.35 3.64 14.79
C THR A 443 34.11 2.15 15.03
N GLU A 444 32.87 1.67 14.84
CA GLU A 444 32.54 0.25 15.01
C GLU A 444 33.28 -0.63 14.00
N MET A 445 33.41 -0.21 12.74
CA MET A 445 34.14 -0.96 11.73
C MET A 445 35.64 -1.02 12.02
N ARG A 446 36.21 -0.03 12.71
CA ARG A 446 37.61 -0.04 13.15
C ARG A 446 37.83 -0.93 14.38
N GLN A 447 36.88 -1.03 15.30
CA GLN A 447 36.98 -1.82 16.54
C GLN A 447 37.16 -3.33 16.32
N SER A 448 38.01 -3.96 17.12
CA SER A 448 38.30 -5.40 17.00
C SER A 448 37.21 -6.26 17.64
N ASN A 449 36.20 -6.64 16.85
CA ASN A 449 35.04 -7.43 17.31
C ASN A 449 35.16 -8.92 16.92
N GLY A 450 36.37 -9.50 17.03
CA GLY A 450 36.64 -10.89 16.66
C GLY A 450 36.78 -11.16 15.15
N GLN A 451 36.56 -10.15 14.30
CA GLN A 451 36.81 -10.22 12.86
C GLN A 451 38.23 -9.76 12.52
N THR A 452 38.90 -10.51 11.63
CA THR A 452 40.17 -10.09 11.03
C THR A 452 39.96 -8.87 10.13
N VAL A 453 41.02 -8.09 9.94
CA VAL A 453 40.95 -6.89 9.09
C VAL A 453 40.60 -7.24 7.64
N ALA A 454 41.08 -8.38 7.13
CA ALA A 454 40.70 -8.88 5.80
C ALA A 454 39.20 -9.19 5.70
N GLN A 455 38.60 -9.77 6.74
CA GLN A 455 37.14 -10.00 6.78
C GLN A 455 36.36 -8.69 6.76
N LYS A 456 36.79 -7.68 7.52
CA LYS A 456 36.15 -6.35 7.52
C LYS A 456 36.19 -5.67 6.16
N LEU A 457 37.33 -5.72 5.48
CA LEU A 457 37.46 -5.20 4.11
C LEU A 457 36.55 -5.96 3.14
N GLY A 458 36.41 -7.28 3.29
CA GLY A 458 35.46 -8.08 2.52
C GLY A 458 34.00 -7.71 2.79
N VAL A 459 33.62 -7.47 4.04
CA VAL A 459 32.28 -7.00 4.41
C VAL A 459 31.97 -5.64 3.78
N LEU A 460 32.89 -4.67 3.86
CA LEU A 460 32.72 -3.36 3.22
C LEU A 460 32.66 -3.47 1.69
N ALA A 461 33.43 -4.38 1.09
CA ALA A 461 33.35 -4.67 -0.33
C ALA A 461 31.97 -5.23 -0.73
N ASN A 462 31.42 -6.14 0.08
CA ASN A 462 30.07 -6.68 -0.13
C ASN A 462 29.00 -5.61 -0.02
N LEU A 463 29.07 -4.76 1.01
CA LEU A 463 28.15 -3.64 1.21
C LEU A 463 28.20 -2.66 0.03
N GLN A 464 29.41 -2.28 -0.42
CA GLN A 464 29.58 -1.40 -1.57
C GLN A 464 29.00 -2.01 -2.85
N ARG A 465 29.21 -3.32 -3.09
CA ARG A 465 28.62 -4.01 -4.24
C ARG A 465 27.11 -4.06 -4.18
N ALA A 466 26.55 -4.37 -3.01
CA ALA A 466 25.11 -4.39 -2.81
C ALA A 466 24.48 -3.01 -3.07
N ALA A 467 25.10 -1.93 -2.59
CA ALA A 467 24.64 -0.56 -2.83
C ALA A 467 24.60 -0.19 -4.33
N ARG A 468 25.56 -0.65 -5.13
CA ARG A 468 25.56 -0.43 -6.59
C ARG A 468 24.46 -1.19 -7.33
N LEU A 469 24.04 -2.33 -6.79
CA LEU A 469 22.94 -3.12 -7.37
C LEU A 469 21.56 -2.52 -7.03
N CYS A 470 21.48 -1.52 -6.16
CA CYS A 470 20.23 -0.88 -5.78
C CYS A 470 19.64 0.03 -6.87
N GLY A 471 20.35 0.34 -7.96
CA GLY A 471 19.87 1.24 -9.01
C GLY A 471 19.63 2.66 -8.50
N LEU A 472 20.59 3.20 -7.74
CA LEU A 472 20.59 4.59 -7.27
C LEU A 472 20.98 5.54 -8.41
N SER A 473 20.86 6.85 -8.19
CA SER A 473 21.42 7.83 -9.13
C SER A 473 22.95 7.81 -9.09
N ASP A 474 23.63 8.14 -10.18
CA ASP A 474 25.10 8.15 -10.25
C ASP A 474 25.74 8.95 -9.09
N LYS A 475 25.11 10.06 -8.73
CA LYS A 475 25.55 10.89 -7.60
C LYS A 475 25.39 10.15 -6.27
N ASP A 476 24.19 9.64 -5.99
CA ASP A 476 23.90 8.98 -4.72
C ASP A 476 24.73 7.68 -4.55
N GLU A 477 24.89 6.91 -5.63
CA GLU A 477 25.75 5.73 -5.67
C GLU A 477 27.22 6.11 -5.42
N GLY A 478 27.68 7.20 -6.06
CA GLY A 478 29.01 7.75 -5.88
C GLY A 478 29.29 8.14 -4.43
N ASP A 479 28.37 8.90 -3.82
CA ASP A 479 28.50 9.36 -2.43
C ASP A 479 28.60 8.18 -1.44
N VAL A 480 27.72 7.18 -1.58
CA VAL A 480 27.76 5.96 -0.75
C VAL A 480 29.03 5.15 -0.99
N THR A 481 29.42 4.98 -2.26
CA THR A 481 30.63 4.25 -2.66
C THR A 481 31.88 4.89 -2.05
N VAL A 482 32.00 6.21 -2.14
CA VAL A 482 33.13 6.98 -1.59
C VAL A 482 33.18 6.84 -0.07
N ALA A 483 32.04 7.01 0.62
CA ALA A 483 31.99 6.89 2.08
C ALA A 483 32.46 5.50 2.57
N ILE A 484 31.95 4.41 1.98
CA ILE A 484 32.38 3.05 2.32
C ILE A 484 33.88 2.84 2.00
N GLY A 485 34.33 3.36 0.85
CA GLY A 485 35.72 3.28 0.42
C GLY A 485 36.70 3.99 1.36
N LEU A 486 36.32 5.15 1.89
CA LEU A 486 37.12 5.90 2.88
C LEU A 486 37.32 5.11 4.17
N VAL A 487 36.25 4.50 4.71
CA VAL A 487 36.33 3.65 5.91
C VAL A 487 37.24 2.44 5.66
N GLY A 488 37.09 1.76 4.52
CA GLY A 488 37.99 0.67 4.13
C GLY A 488 39.45 1.14 3.98
N GLY A 489 39.64 2.36 3.49
CA GLY A 489 40.94 3.02 3.40
C GLY A 489 41.60 3.24 4.75
N VAL A 490 40.86 3.69 5.77
CA VAL A 490 41.37 3.87 7.13
C VAL A 490 41.77 2.52 7.74
N ILE A 491 40.88 1.53 7.65
CA ILE A 491 41.10 0.18 8.18
C ILE A 491 42.34 -0.48 7.56
N GLU A 492 42.49 -0.39 6.25
CA GLU A 492 43.67 -0.94 5.57
C GLU A 492 44.95 -0.20 5.98
N ALA A 493 44.92 1.14 6.10
CA ALA A 493 46.09 1.94 6.44
C ALA A 493 46.60 1.66 7.86
N GLU A 494 45.69 1.45 8.81
CA GLU A 494 46.04 1.12 10.21
C GLU A 494 46.67 -0.27 10.32
N ALA A 495 46.09 -1.26 9.63
CA ALA A 495 46.59 -2.63 9.65
C ALA A 495 47.78 -2.87 8.70
N ARG A 496 47.98 -1.98 7.73
CA ARG A 496 49.00 -2.04 6.68
C ARG A 496 48.98 -3.33 5.86
N ILE A 497 47.80 -3.91 5.61
CA ILE A 497 47.63 -5.21 4.95
C ILE A 497 48.33 -5.25 3.60
N VAL A 498 48.17 -4.21 2.76
CA VAL A 498 48.76 -4.19 1.41
C VAL A 498 50.29 -4.29 1.50
N SER A 499 50.89 -3.59 2.46
CA SER A 499 52.34 -3.66 2.69
C SER A 499 52.80 -5.02 3.23
N GLN A 500 52.00 -5.65 4.09
CA GLN A 500 52.30 -6.98 4.64
C GLN A 500 52.20 -8.06 3.55
N LEU A 501 51.20 -7.97 2.67
CA LEU A 501 51.03 -8.86 1.51
C LEU A 501 52.20 -8.74 0.54
N ALA A 502 52.68 -7.52 0.26
CA ALA A 502 53.84 -7.30 -0.60
C ALA A 502 55.12 -7.96 -0.03
N ARG A 503 55.29 -7.91 1.29
CA ARG A 503 56.47 -8.46 2.01
C ARG A 503 56.36 -9.94 2.40
N SER A 504 55.19 -10.56 2.22
CA SER A 504 54.95 -11.97 2.55
C SER A 504 55.95 -12.90 1.83
N PRO A 505 56.31 -14.08 2.39
CA PRO A 505 57.14 -15.06 1.69
C PRO A 505 56.40 -15.80 0.56
N ALA A 506 55.10 -15.51 0.32
CA ALA A 506 54.30 -16.19 -0.70
C ALA A 506 54.84 -16.02 -2.14
N PRO A 507 54.60 -16.98 -3.05
CA PRO A 507 54.97 -16.88 -4.46
C PRO A 507 54.40 -15.62 -5.14
N PRO A 508 55.14 -14.97 -6.07
CA PRO A 508 54.69 -13.75 -6.75
C PRO A 508 53.31 -13.86 -7.44
N PRO A 509 52.95 -14.97 -8.12
CA PRO A 509 51.60 -15.11 -8.72
C PRO A 509 50.47 -15.09 -7.70
N GLN A 510 50.68 -15.68 -6.51
CA GLN A 510 49.69 -15.70 -5.43
C GLN A 510 49.50 -14.30 -4.83
N LYS A 511 50.61 -13.58 -4.58
CA LYS A 511 50.57 -12.18 -4.14
C LYS A 511 49.84 -11.29 -5.13
N LEU A 512 50.15 -11.43 -6.42
CA LEU A 512 49.51 -10.66 -7.49
C LEU A 512 48.01 -10.94 -7.53
N SER A 513 47.60 -12.21 -7.38
CA SER A 513 46.18 -12.57 -7.33
C SER A 513 45.45 -11.85 -6.20
N VAL A 514 45.99 -11.89 -4.97
CA VAL A 514 45.34 -11.24 -3.81
C VAL A 514 45.28 -9.72 -3.98
N LEU A 515 46.38 -9.08 -4.41
CA LEU A 515 46.40 -7.63 -4.63
C LEU A 515 45.45 -7.20 -5.75
N LEU A 516 45.32 -7.99 -6.81
CA LEU A 516 44.39 -7.71 -7.90
C LEU A 516 42.92 -7.91 -7.49
N ARG A 517 42.60 -8.91 -6.64
CA ARG A 517 41.25 -9.06 -6.07
C ARG A 517 40.88 -7.89 -5.15
N MET A 518 41.83 -7.38 -4.37
CA MET A 518 41.64 -6.14 -3.59
C MET A 518 41.42 -4.94 -4.51
N ALA A 519 42.22 -4.80 -5.56
CA ALA A 519 42.10 -3.70 -6.52
C ALA A 519 40.81 -3.74 -7.36
N ALA A 520 40.27 -4.93 -7.63
CA ALA A 520 39.04 -5.15 -8.37
C ALA A 520 37.77 -4.97 -7.52
N GLY A 521 37.89 -4.73 -6.22
CA GLY A 521 36.72 -4.55 -5.35
C GLY A 521 36.14 -5.86 -4.79
N GLU A 522 36.83 -7.00 -4.93
CA GLU A 522 36.33 -8.31 -4.49
C GLU A 522 36.56 -8.53 -2.98
N THR A 523 37.74 -8.15 -2.49
CA THR A 523 38.16 -8.40 -1.09
C THR A 523 38.44 -7.12 -0.30
N ALA A 524 38.30 -5.95 -0.94
CA ALA A 524 38.36 -4.64 -0.32
C ALA A 524 37.43 -3.68 -1.09
N PRO A 525 36.80 -2.68 -0.45
CA PRO A 525 35.96 -1.73 -1.16
C PRO A 525 36.81 -0.88 -2.12
N LEU A 526 36.23 -0.47 -3.25
CA LEU A 526 36.84 0.49 -4.15
C LEU A 526 37.04 1.83 -3.44
N GLY A 527 38.14 2.51 -3.75
CA GLY A 527 38.63 3.69 -3.05
C GLY A 527 40.07 3.51 -2.57
N PRO A 528 40.51 4.22 -1.52
CA PRO A 528 41.92 4.30 -1.14
C PRO A 528 42.61 2.96 -0.87
N ALA A 529 41.90 1.97 -0.32
CA ALA A 529 42.44 0.62 -0.08
C ALA A 529 42.71 -0.13 -1.39
N ALA A 530 41.75 -0.09 -2.33
CA ALA A 530 41.89 -0.68 -3.66
C ALA A 530 42.98 0.03 -4.48
N ASP A 531 43.09 1.36 -4.39
CA ASP A 531 44.11 2.15 -5.08
C ASP A 531 45.53 1.81 -4.62
N ARG A 532 45.72 1.62 -3.31
CA ARG A 532 47.01 1.16 -2.76
C ARG A 532 47.33 -0.27 -3.21
N ALA A 533 46.36 -1.18 -3.20
CA ALA A 533 46.55 -2.53 -3.70
C ALA A 533 46.91 -2.54 -5.21
N LYS A 534 46.25 -1.69 -6.00
CA LYS A 534 46.53 -1.49 -7.44
C LYS A 534 47.96 -0.99 -7.66
N ALA A 535 48.40 0.01 -6.88
CA ALA A 535 49.76 0.54 -6.97
C ALA A 535 50.82 -0.52 -6.66
N GLU A 536 50.62 -1.32 -5.60
CA GLU A 536 51.54 -2.42 -5.28
C GLU A 536 51.48 -3.57 -6.28
N ALA A 537 50.30 -3.90 -6.83
CA ALA A 537 50.18 -4.90 -7.90
C ALA A 537 50.98 -4.48 -9.14
N ILE A 538 50.94 -3.20 -9.54
CA ILE A 538 51.75 -2.68 -10.66
C ILE A 538 53.25 -2.83 -10.36
N LYS A 539 53.69 -2.49 -9.14
CA LYS A 539 55.10 -2.62 -8.74
C LYS A 539 55.55 -4.07 -8.80
N LEU A 540 54.76 -4.99 -8.24
CA LEU A 540 55.04 -6.42 -8.25
C LEU A 540 55.07 -6.98 -9.67
N PHE A 541 54.15 -6.59 -10.55
CA PHE A 541 54.12 -7.00 -11.95
C PHE A 541 55.34 -6.52 -12.75
N ARG A 542 55.93 -5.38 -12.38
CA ARG A 542 57.14 -4.84 -13.01
C ARG A 542 58.43 -5.49 -12.50
N ALA A 543 58.39 -6.21 -11.37
CA ALA A 543 59.57 -6.85 -10.82
C ALA A 543 60.06 -8.01 -11.71
N PRO A 544 61.38 -8.14 -11.95
CA PRO A 544 61.94 -9.17 -12.83
C PRO A 544 61.66 -10.59 -12.34
N GLU A 545 61.70 -10.82 -11.02
CA GLU A 545 61.39 -12.11 -10.39
C GLU A 545 59.92 -12.52 -10.60
N ALA A 546 58.99 -11.57 -10.53
CA ALA A 546 57.58 -11.82 -10.75
C ALA A 546 57.28 -12.13 -12.22
N ARG A 547 57.95 -11.45 -13.16
CA ARG A 547 57.85 -11.73 -14.60
C ARG A 547 58.40 -13.13 -14.94
N ALA A 548 59.54 -13.50 -14.34
CA ALA A 548 60.10 -14.83 -14.50
C ALA A 548 59.16 -15.93 -13.93
N ALA A 549 58.58 -15.70 -12.75
CA ALA A 549 57.63 -16.63 -12.14
C ALA A 549 56.32 -16.77 -12.94
N LEU A 550 55.81 -15.68 -13.52
CA LEU A 550 54.62 -15.69 -14.37
C LEU A 550 54.87 -16.33 -15.74
N ALA A 551 56.09 -16.17 -16.29
CA ALA A 551 56.51 -16.85 -17.52
C ALA A 551 56.68 -18.37 -17.33
N ALA A 552 57.08 -18.81 -16.14
CA ALA A 552 57.21 -20.22 -15.80
C ALA A 552 55.88 -20.96 -15.58
N ALA A 553 54.78 -20.23 -15.33
CA ALA A 553 53.47 -20.81 -15.05
C ALA A 553 52.34 -20.12 -15.87
N PRO A 554 52.29 -20.32 -17.20
CA PRO A 554 51.38 -19.60 -18.09
C PRO A 554 49.89 -19.85 -17.83
N GLU A 555 49.53 -20.98 -17.22
CA GLU A 555 48.14 -21.26 -16.83
C GLU A 555 47.60 -20.31 -15.76
N THR A 556 48.48 -19.73 -14.94
CA THR A 556 48.10 -18.75 -13.91
C THR A 556 47.81 -17.35 -14.47
N LEU A 557 48.20 -17.07 -15.73
CA LEU A 557 48.01 -15.75 -16.35
C LEU A 557 46.57 -15.47 -16.77
N ALA A 558 45.81 -16.48 -17.17
CA ALA A 558 44.43 -16.30 -17.64
C ALA A 558 43.51 -15.66 -16.57
N PRO A 559 43.41 -16.20 -15.34
CA PRO A 559 42.59 -15.57 -14.28
C PRO A 559 43.14 -14.20 -13.83
N LEU A 560 44.46 -13.99 -13.88
CA LEU A 560 45.07 -12.70 -13.54
C LEU A 560 44.73 -11.61 -14.57
N LYS A 561 44.64 -11.95 -15.88
CA LYS A 561 44.21 -11.01 -16.91
C LYS A 561 42.78 -10.50 -16.68
N THR A 562 41.85 -11.37 -16.30
CA THR A 562 40.47 -10.98 -15.96
C THR A 562 40.46 -9.99 -14.79
N LEU A 563 41.22 -10.27 -13.74
CA LEU A 563 41.34 -9.39 -12.58
C LEU A 563 42.06 -8.07 -12.91
N MET A 564 43.06 -8.08 -13.80
CA MET A 564 43.73 -6.86 -14.28
C MET A 564 42.76 -5.97 -15.05
N LYS A 565 41.88 -6.55 -15.88
CA LYS A 565 40.83 -5.79 -16.56
C LYS A 565 39.83 -5.20 -15.57
N ALA A 566 39.38 -5.99 -14.60
CA ALA A 566 38.47 -5.53 -13.54
C ALA A 566 39.07 -4.43 -12.66
N ALA A 567 40.38 -4.48 -12.38
CA ALA A 567 41.13 -3.45 -11.66
C ALA A 567 41.49 -2.21 -12.52
N GLY A 568 41.12 -2.20 -13.81
CA GLY A 568 41.44 -1.11 -14.74
C GLY A 568 42.94 -0.95 -15.00
N LEU A 569 43.66 -2.08 -15.14
CA LEU A 569 45.10 -2.16 -15.43
C LEU A 569 45.41 -2.65 -16.87
N ALA A 570 44.41 -3.19 -17.56
CA ALA A 570 44.49 -3.65 -18.95
C ALA A 570 43.20 -3.25 -19.68
N ALA A 571 43.33 -2.80 -20.94
CA ALA A 571 42.19 -2.55 -21.84
C ALA A 571 41.62 -3.87 -22.38
#